data_AF-A0A2E8RA78-F1
#
_entry.id   AF-A0A2E8RA78-F1
#
_cell.length_a   1.000
_cell.length_b   1.000
_cell.length_c   1.000
_cell.angle_alpha   90.00
_cell.angle_beta   90.00
_cell.angle_gamma   90.00
#
_symmetry.space_group_name_H-M   'P 1'
#
loop_
_entity.id
_entity.type
_entity.pdbx_description
1 polymer ?
#
loop_
_entity_poly.entity_id
_entity_poly.type
_entity_poly.pdbx_seq_one_letter_code
_entity_poly.pdbx_strand_id
1 'polypeptide(L)'
;LVDFIQQNTLSSDGILINAGAITHYGLSLKDAIVDSHLPVVETHISNIHSREKFRRTSVLESVSVGQVAGFGWKSYVYALDLLLDYLNSGN
;
A
#
# COMPACT_ATOMS: atom_id res chain seq x y z
N LEU A 1 5.78 -10.35 6.59
CA LEU A 1 5.17 -9.51 5.53
C LEU A 1 5.62 -9.96 4.15
N VAL A 2 6.92 -10.04 3.88
CA VAL A 2 7.46 -10.61 2.63
C VAL A 2 6.89 -12.01 2.35
N ASP A 3 7.08 -12.95 3.28
CA ASP A 3 6.56 -14.32 3.13
C ASP A 3 5.04 -14.34 2.94
N PHE A 4 4.32 -13.47 3.64
CA PHE A 4 2.86 -13.38 3.52
C PHE A 4 2.44 -12.95 2.12
N ILE A 5 3.11 -11.94 1.54
CA ILE A 5 2.84 -11.50 0.17
C ILE A 5 3.14 -12.66 -0.78
N GLN A 6 4.36 -13.21 -0.73
CA GLN A 6 4.79 -14.27 -1.65
C GLN A 6 3.89 -15.51 -1.60
N GLN A 7 3.43 -15.92 -0.42
CA GLN A 7 2.55 -17.08 -0.24
C GLN A 7 1.13 -16.85 -0.77
N ASN A 8 0.64 -15.61 -0.82
CA ASN A 8 -0.74 -15.29 -1.18
C ASN A 8 -0.87 -14.64 -2.56
N THR A 9 0.23 -14.31 -3.24
CA THR A 9 0.23 -13.68 -4.57
C THR A 9 -0.66 -14.42 -5.57
N LEU A 10 -0.51 -15.74 -5.68
CA LEU A 10 -1.22 -16.54 -6.70
C LEU A 10 -2.73 -16.61 -6.49
N SER A 11 -3.22 -16.28 -5.30
CA SER A 11 -4.64 -16.35 -4.94
C SER A 11 -5.26 -14.99 -4.62
N SER A 12 -4.59 -13.90 -4.99
CA SER A 12 -5.01 -12.53 -4.67
C SER A 12 -5.07 -11.70 -5.94
N ASP A 13 -6.06 -10.80 -6.05
CA ASP A 13 -6.18 -9.87 -7.17
C ASP A 13 -5.48 -8.53 -6.92
N GLY A 14 -5.25 -8.17 -5.65
CA GLY A 14 -4.65 -6.89 -5.27
C GLY A 14 -4.23 -6.85 -3.80
N ILE A 15 -3.46 -5.82 -3.44
CA ILE A 15 -2.92 -5.64 -2.09
C ILE A 15 -3.38 -4.29 -1.51
N LEU A 16 -3.99 -4.32 -0.33
CA LEU A 16 -4.25 -3.12 0.48
C LEU A 16 -3.32 -3.17 1.70
N ILE A 17 -2.40 -2.21 1.83
CA ILE A 17 -1.36 -2.27 2.88
C ILE A 17 -1.23 -0.98 3.69
N ASN A 18 -1.23 -1.13 5.01
CA ASN A 18 -0.71 -0.14 5.94
C ASN A 18 0.58 -0.70 6.53
N ALA A 19 1.74 -0.28 6.00
CA ALA A 19 3.04 -0.77 6.46
C ALA A 19 3.55 -0.05 7.72
N GLY A 20 2.81 0.93 8.26
CA GLY A 20 3.24 1.72 9.41
C GLY A 20 4.64 2.32 9.20
N ALA A 21 5.54 2.13 10.16
CA ALA A 21 6.91 2.62 10.06
C ALA A 21 7.74 1.93 8.96
N ILE A 22 7.37 0.70 8.57
CA ILE A 22 8.07 -0.05 7.52
C ILE A 22 7.94 0.67 6.17
N THR A 23 6.90 1.46 5.96
CA THR A 23 6.74 2.27 4.74
C THR A 23 7.92 3.22 4.47
N HIS A 24 8.69 3.61 5.49
CA HIS A 24 9.82 4.53 5.32
C HIS A 24 11.16 3.82 5.05
N TYR A 25 11.25 2.50 5.31
CA TYR A 25 12.53 1.78 5.36
C TYR A 25 12.52 0.39 4.70
N GLY A 26 11.34 -0.18 4.47
CA GLY A 26 11.13 -1.57 4.09
C GLY A 26 11.38 -1.83 2.61
N LEU A 27 12.63 -1.74 2.17
CA LEU A 27 13.00 -2.07 0.79
C LEU A 27 12.68 -3.52 0.44
N SER A 28 12.88 -4.47 1.36
CA SER A 28 12.47 -5.87 1.13
C SER A 28 10.95 -6.04 0.98
N LEU A 29 10.15 -5.21 1.67
CA LEU A 29 8.70 -5.17 1.47
C LEU A 29 8.34 -4.60 0.10
N LYS A 30 9.01 -3.53 -0.32
CA LYS A 30 8.87 -2.96 -1.66
C LYS A 30 9.17 -4.01 -2.73
N ASP A 31 10.30 -4.71 -2.61
CA ASP A 31 10.73 -5.71 -3.58
C ASP A 31 9.75 -6.88 -3.66
N ALA A 32 9.22 -7.34 -2.52
CA ALA A 32 8.16 -8.36 -2.50
C ALA A 32 6.85 -7.90 -3.16
N ILE A 33 6.49 -6.62 -3.01
CA ILE A 33 5.32 -6.05 -3.69
C ILE A 33 5.56 -5.99 -5.21
N VAL A 34 6.74 -5.56 -5.65
CA VAL A 34 7.09 -5.53 -7.08
C VAL A 34 7.05 -6.94 -7.68
N ASP A 35 7.63 -7.93 -7.00
CA ASP A 35 7.66 -9.33 -7.41
C ASP A 35 6.27 -9.97 -7.47
N SER A 36 5.31 -9.46 -6.68
CA SER A 36 3.93 -9.97 -6.71
C SER A 36 3.19 -9.67 -8.02
N HIS A 37 3.60 -8.63 -8.75
CA HIS A 37 2.86 -8.09 -9.91
C HIS A 37 1.41 -7.69 -9.65
N LEU A 38 0.97 -7.63 -8.40
CA LEU A 38 -0.38 -7.23 -8.02
C LEU A 38 -0.49 -5.71 -7.86
N PRO A 39 -1.63 -5.10 -8.23
CA PRO A 39 -1.89 -3.71 -7.90
C PRO A 39 -1.95 -3.53 -6.38
N VAL A 40 -1.26 -2.49 -5.88
CA VAL A 40 -1.22 -2.17 -4.45
C VAL A 40 -1.73 -0.76 -4.17
N VAL A 41 -2.53 -0.62 -3.12
CA VAL A 41 -2.91 0.67 -2.54
C VAL A 41 -2.32 0.78 -1.13
N GLU A 42 -1.59 1.87 -0.87
CA GLU A 42 -1.03 2.17 0.45
C GLU A 42 -2.06 2.94 1.28
N THR A 43 -2.24 2.58 2.56
CA THR A 43 -3.18 3.26 3.46
C THR A 43 -2.57 3.60 4.82
N HIS A 44 -2.91 4.77 5.34
CA HIS A 44 -2.49 5.25 6.66
C HIS A 44 -3.65 5.84 7.44
N ILE A 45 -3.76 5.47 8.71
CA ILE A 45 -4.76 6.03 9.65
C ILE A 45 -4.50 7.54 9.85
N SER A 46 -3.25 7.91 10.11
CA SER A 46 -2.83 9.29 10.32
C SER A 46 -2.44 10.00 9.04
N ASN A 47 -2.49 11.32 9.02
CA ASN A 47 -1.91 12.12 7.95
C ASN A 47 -0.38 12.08 8.09
N ILE A 48 0.31 11.31 7.24
CA ILE A 48 1.76 11.19 7.27
C ILE A 48 2.48 12.46 6.79
N HIS A 49 1.82 13.26 5.96
CA HIS A 49 2.36 14.50 5.38
C HIS A 49 2.42 15.65 6.39
N SER A 50 1.57 15.63 7.43
CA SER A 50 1.60 16.60 8.53
C SER A 50 2.62 16.23 9.63
N ARG A 51 3.38 15.16 9.45
CA ARG A 51 4.32 14.64 10.45
C ARG A 51 5.77 15.00 10.13
N GLU A 52 6.71 14.45 10.91
CA GLU A 52 8.15 14.62 10.76
C GLU A 52 8.61 14.32 9.33
N LYS A 53 9.65 15.00 8.83
CA LYS A 53 10.10 14.90 7.43
C LYS A 53 10.33 13.45 6.97
N PHE A 54 10.92 12.61 7.83
CA PHE A 54 11.19 11.21 7.50
C PHE A 54 9.90 10.39 7.29
N ARG A 55 8.76 10.82 7.83
CA ARG A 55 7.47 10.14 7.68
C ARG A 55 6.72 10.51 6.40
N ARG A 56 7.23 11.49 5.65
CA ARG A 56 6.57 11.98 4.42
C ARG A 56 7.01 11.20 3.19
N THR A 57 8.08 10.42 3.30
CA THR A 57 8.62 9.61 2.21
C THR A 57 8.26 8.15 2.42
N SER A 58 7.58 7.55 1.44
CA SER A 58 7.28 6.13 1.41
C SER A 58 8.13 5.45 0.35
N VAL A 59 8.74 4.32 0.69
CA VAL A 59 9.43 3.48 -0.31
C VAL A 59 8.43 2.79 -1.25
N LEU A 60 7.16 2.70 -0.84
CA LEU A 60 6.06 2.07 -1.58
C LEU A 60 5.39 3.02 -2.58
N GLU A 61 5.56 4.35 -2.42
CA GLU A 61 4.90 5.37 -3.25
C GLU A 61 5.12 5.13 -4.76
N SER A 62 6.32 4.73 -5.16
CA SER A 62 6.67 4.50 -6.57
C SER A 62 6.08 3.21 -7.15
N VAL A 63 5.54 2.32 -6.32
CA VAL A 63 5.00 1.01 -6.74
C VAL A 63 3.52 0.86 -6.44
N SER A 64 2.91 1.84 -5.75
CA SER A 64 1.48 1.86 -5.46
C SER A 64 0.67 2.55 -6.55
N VAL A 65 -0.52 2.01 -6.82
CA VAL A 65 -1.57 2.66 -7.63
C VAL A 65 -1.95 4.01 -7.02
N GLY A 66 -2.00 4.07 -5.69
CA GLY A 66 -2.25 5.30 -4.95
C GLY A 66 -2.06 5.13 -3.45
N GLN A 67 -2.19 6.24 -2.74
CA GLN A 67 -2.07 6.31 -1.28
C GLN A 67 -3.25 7.05 -0.67
N VAL A 68 -3.85 6.49 0.38
CA VAL A 68 -4.89 7.15 1.18
C VAL A 68 -4.40 7.34 2.61
N ALA A 69 -4.31 8.58 3.09
CA ALA A 69 -3.79 8.88 4.42
C ALA A 69 -4.61 9.95 5.14
N GLY A 70 -4.80 9.78 6.46
CA GLY A 70 -5.31 10.85 7.33
C GLY A 70 -6.81 10.86 7.61
N PHE A 71 -7.56 9.83 7.19
CA PHE A 71 -9.00 9.72 7.44
C PHE A 71 -9.35 8.73 8.56
N GLY A 72 -8.39 8.39 9.43
CA GLY A 72 -8.59 7.41 10.48
C GLY A 72 -8.87 6.02 9.91
N TRP A 73 -9.84 5.31 10.48
CA TRP A 73 -10.25 4.00 9.96
C TRP A 73 -10.87 4.09 8.56
N LYS A 74 -11.44 5.24 8.16
CA LYS A 74 -12.04 5.43 6.83
C LYS A 74 -11.01 5.36 5.71
N SER A 75 -9.72 5.60 6.01
CA SER A 75 -8.64 5.42 5.03
C SER A 75 -8.62 3.99 4.45
N TYR A 76 -9.03 2.98 5.22
CA TYR A 76 -9.11 1.60 4.73
C TYR A 76 -10.26 1.42 3.73
N VAL A 77 -11.41 2.04 4.00
CA VAL A 77 -12.58 1.96 3.11
C VAL A 77 -12.26 2.63 1.78
N TYR A 78 -11.79 3.87 1.80
CA TYR A 78 -11.47 4.60 0.58
C TYR A 78 -10.33 3.96 -0.22
N ALA A 79 -9.35 3.37 0.45
CA ALA A 79 -8.28 2.65 -0.21
C ALA A 79 -8.75 1.33 -0.83
N LEU A 80 -9.70 0.64 -0.20
CA LEU A 80 -10.34 -0.54 -0.78
C LEU A 80 -11.19 -0.17 -1.99
N ASP A 81 -11.99 0.89 -1.91
CA ASP A 81 -12.78 1.40 -3.05
C ASP A 81 -11.86 1.72 -4.23
N LEU A 82 -10.75 2.45 -3.98
CA LEU A 82 -9.74 2.75 -4.99
C LEU A 82 -9.15 1.48 -5.64
N LEU A 83 -8.84 0.47 -4.84
CA LEU A 83 -8.30 -0.80 -5.34
C LEU A 83 -9.33 -1.54 -6.21
N LEU A 84 -10.59 -1.60 -5.77
CA LEU A 84 -11.67 -2.23 -6.52
C LEU A 84 -11.94 -1.49 -7.84
N ASP A 85 -11.96 -0.16 -7.82
CA ASP A 85 -12.12 0.65 -9.02
C ASP A 85 -10.99 0.40 -10.03
N TYR A 86 -9.74 0.32 -9.54
CA TYR A 86 -8.59 -0.01 -10.38
C TYR A 86 -8.73 -1.39 -11.04
N LEU A 87 -9.08 -2.42 -10.26
CA LEU A 87 -9.26 -3.79 -10.75
C LEU A 87 -10.40 -3.90 -11.77
N ASN A 88 -11.51 -3.20 -11.55
CA ASN A 88 -12.66 -3.20 -12.46
C ASN A 88 -12.42 -2.41 -13.75
N SER A 89 -11.45 -1.49 -13.76
CA SER A 89 -11.14 -0.65 -14.91
C SER A 89 -10.37 -1.39 -16.03
N GLY A 90 -9.96 -2.64 -15.80
CA GLY A 90 -9.28 -3.47 -16.80
C GLY A 90 -7.85 -3.03 -17.14
N ASN A 91 -7.18 -2.31 -16.22
CA ASN A 91 -5.75 -1.99 -16.31
C ASN A 91 -4.87 -3.10 -15.75
#